data_AF-A0A920JGT8-F1
#
_entry.id   AF-A0A920JGT8-F1
#
_cell.length_a   1.000
_cell.length_b   1.000
_cell.length_c   1.000
_cell.angle_alpha   90.00
_cell.angle_beta   90.00
_cell.angle_gamma   90.00
#
_symmetry.space_group_name_H-M   'P 1'
#
loop_
_entity.id
_entity.type
_entity.pdbx_description
1 polymer ?
#
loop_
_entity_poly.entity_id
_entity_poly.type
_entity_poly.pdbx_seq_one_letter_code
_entity_poly.pdbx_strand_id
1 'polypeptide(L)' 'MFFILNAQRVVGYYPYWVEDAFPPQDLDLETFTHINHAFAWPNEEGGIESPAVSLMLRSQIIYIE' A
#
# COMPACT_ATOMS: atom_id res chain seq x y z
N MET A 1 -35.65 4.52 -7.15
CA MET A 1 -34.77 5.03 -6.09
C MET A 1 -33.40 4.39 -6.29
N PHE A 2 -32.43 5.10 -6.89
CA PHE A 2 -31.06 4.61 -6.99
C PHE A 2 -30.33 5.00 -5.71
N PHE A 3 -29.88 4.02 -4.92
CA PHE A 3 -28.98 4.28 -3.81
C PHE A 3 -27.58 4.45 -4.39
N ILE A 4 -26.98 5.63 -4.23
CA ILE A 4 -25.54 5.78 -4.42
C ILE A 4 -24.90 5.19 -3.16
N LEU A 5 -24.41 3.95 -3.25
CA LEU A 5 -23.53 3.37 -2.24
C LEU A 5 -22.15 4.04 -2.40
N ASN A 6 -21.91 5.13 -1.69
CA ASN A 6 -20.54 5.60 -1.49
C ASN A 6 -19.88 4.63 -0.52
N ALA A 7 -19.15 3.64 -1.04
CA ALA A 7 -18.28 2.82 -0.20
C ALA A 7 -17.27 3.77 0.47
N GLN A 8 -17.34 3.87 1.80
CA GLN A 8 -16.47 4.77 2.53
C GLN A 8 -15.03 4.27 2.43
N ARG A 9 -14.18 5.04 1.75
CA ARG A 9 -12.77 4.72 1.58
C ARG A 9 -11.98 5.18 2.80
N VAL A 10 -11.23 4.28 3.44
CA VAL A 10 -10.31 4.57 4.53
C VAL A 10 -8.93 4.15 4.07
N VAL A 11 -8.07 5.12 3.79
CA VAL A 11 -6.74 4.90 3.20
C VAL A 11 -5.67 5.13 4.27
N GLY A 12 -4.89 4.10 4.55
CA GLY A 12 -3.68 4.19 5.38
C GLY A 12 -2.42 4.39 4.52
N TYR A 13 -1.40 5.01 5.11
CA TYR A 13 -0.05 5.01 4.55
C TYR A 13 0.85 4.14 5.43
N TYR A 14 1.61 3.26 4.80
CA TYR A 14 2.57 2.39 5.46
C TYR A 14 3.97 2.71 4.93
N PRO A 15 4.74 3.55 5.66
CA PRO A 15 6.08 3.94 5.24
C PRO A 15 7.10 2.82 5.49
N TYR A 16 7.97 2.53 4.53
CA TYR A 16 8.93 1.42 4.62
C TYR A 16 9.81 1.45 5.89
N TRP A 17 10.10 2.64 6.41
CA TRP A 17 10.98 2.80 7.58
C TRP A 17 10.35 2.37 8.90
N VAL A 18 9.07 1.99 8.93
CA VAL A 18 8.42 1.47 10.14
C VAL A 18 8.43 -0.06 10.21
N GLU A 19 8.79 -0.74 9.13
CA GLU A 19 8.62 -2.19 8.96
C GLU A 19 9.35 -3.03 10.02
N ASP A 20 10.56 -2.60 10.42
CA ASP A 20 11.34 -3.30 11.44
C ASP A 20 10.65 -3.32 12.82
N ALA A 21 9.87 -2.28 13.13
CA ALA A 21 9.19 -2.13 14.41
C ALA A 21 7.71 -2.50 14.37
N PHE A 22 7.10 -2.47 13.18
CA PHE A 22 5.69 -2.74 12.95
C PHE A 22 5.55 -3.43 11.59
N PRO A 23 5.68 -4.77 11.54
CA PRO A 23 5.73 -5.52 10.30
C PRO A 23 4.35 -5.61 9.62
N PRO A 24 4.26 -5.91 8.32
CA PRO A 24 2.99 -5.84 7.57
C PRO A 24 1.90 -6.80 8.07
N GLN A 25 2.27 -7.88 8.76
CA GLN A 25 1.33 -8.85 9.34
C GLN A 25 0.52 -8.25 10.51
N ASP A 26 1.02 -7.17 11.10
CA ASP A 26 0.37 -6.50 12.23
C ASP A 26 -0.58 -5.37 11.78
N LEU A 27 -0.72 -5.14 10.46
CA LEU A 27 -1.66 -4.16 9.92
C LEU A 27 -3.12 -4.55 10.21
N ASP A 28 -3.88 -3.59 10.73
CA ASP A 28 -5.32 -3.74 10.91
C ASP A 28 -6.06 -3.59 9.57
N LEU A 29 -6.29 -4.73 8.91
CA LEU A 29 -7.01 -4.79 7.64
C LEU A 29 -8.54 -4.73 7.79
N GLU A 30 -9.07 -4.68 9.02
CA GLU A 30 -10.50 -4.51 9.26
C GLU A 30 -10.89 -3.02 9.25
N THR A 31 -9.97 -2.15 9.70
CA THR A 31 -10.18 -0.69 9.70
C THR A 31 -9.89 -0.05 8.33
N PHE A 32 -8.80 -0.44 7.68
CA PHE A 32 -8.39 0.18 6.41
C PHE A 32 -8.97 -0.56 5.22
N THR A 33 -9.57 0.18 4.28
CA THR A 33 -10.02 -0.41 3.02
C THR A 33 -8.90 -0.44 1.98
N HIS A 34 -7.90 0.43 2.12
CA HIS A 34 -6.72 0.50 1.24
C HIS A 34 -5.50 0.92 2.05
N ILE A 35 -4.33 0.40 1.68
CA ILE A 35 -3.05 0.79 2.28
C ILE A 35 -2.07 1.12 1.15
N ASN A 36 -1.52 2.33 1.20
CA ASN A 36 -0.47 2.77 0.30
C ASN A 36 0.90 2.46 0.92
N HIS A 37 1.66 1.55 0.31
CA HIS A 37 3.06 1.32 0.68
C HIS A 37 3.91 2.49 0.18
N ALA A 38 4.63 3.16 1.09
CA ALA A 38 5.35 4.39 0.78
C ALA A 38 6.84 4.30 1.11
N PHE A 39 7.77 4.80 0.29
CA PHE A 39 7.60 5.41 -1.04
C PHE A 39 8.26 4.55 -2.10
N ALA A 40 7.87 4.81 -3.35
CA ALA A 40 8.59 4.40 -4.53
C ALA A 40 8.94 5.66 -5.35
N TRP A 41 10.06 5.63 -6.07
CA TRP A 41 10.54 6.74 -6.89
C TRP A 41 11.01 6.25 -8.26
N PRO A 42 11.00 7.10 -9.29
CA PRO A 42 11.57 6.74 -10.58
C PRO A 42 13.09 6.60 -10.47
N ASN A 43 13.65 5.68 -11.24
CA ASN A 43 15.09 5.60 -11.46
C ASN A 43 15.51 6.28 -12.77
N GLU A 44 16.81 6.32 -13.04
CA GLU A 44 17.38 7.01 -14.21
C GLU A 44 16.87 6.43 -15.55
N GLU A 45 16.44 5.17 -15.56
CA GLU A 45 15.91 4.48 -16.74
C GLU A 45 14.38 4.62 -16.88
N GLY A 46 13.73 5.36 -15.97
CA GLY A 46 12.27 5.52 -15.93
C GLY A 46 11.51 4.32 -15.34
N GLY A 47 12.23 3.36 -14.76
CA GLY A 47 11.67 2.30 -13.91
C GLY A 47 11.30 2.82 -12.52
N ILE A 48 10.66 1.96 -11.71
CA ILE A 48 10.27 2.29 -10.32
C ILE A 48 11.21 1.55 -9.35
N GLU A 49 11.76 2.29 -8.39
CA GLU A 49 12.55 1.77 -7.28
C GLU A 49 11.84 2.01 -5.96
N SER A 50 11.95 1.04 -5.04
CA SER A 50 11.56 1.20 -3.65
C SER A 50 12.38 0.27 -2.76
N PRO A 51 12.51 0.55 -1.44
CA PRO A 51 13.23 -0.32 -0.51
C PRO A 51 12.63 -1.73 -0.43
N ALA A 52 11.36 -1.88 -0.77
CA ALA A 52 10.58 -3.12 -0.64
C ALA A 52 10.41 -3.90 -1.96
N VAL A 53 11.15 -3.60 -3.03
CA VAL A 53 10.99 -4.30 -4.34
C VAL A 53 11.13 -5.83 -4.21
N SER A 54 11.85 -6.36 -3.22
CA SER A 54 11.93 -7.81 -2.97
C SER A 54 10.64 -8.40 -2.35
N LEU A 55 9.86 -7.61 -1.61
CA LEU A 55 8.58 -8.01 -1.01
C LEU A 55 7.40 -7.92 -1.99
N MET A 56 7.50 -7.07 -3.02
CA MET A 56 6.44 -6.90 -4.04
C MET A 56 6.15 -8.16 -4.86
N LEU A 57 7.05 -9.15 -4.90
CA LEU A 57 6.82 -10.44 -5.55
C LEU A 57 6.06 -11.45 -4.66
N ARG A 58 5.83 -11.15 -3.37
CA ARG A 58 5.18 -12.06 -2.40
C ARG A 58 3.81 -11.60 -1.91
N SER A 59 3.52 -10.30 -1.92
CA SER A 59 2.20 -9.77 -1.57
C SER A 59 1.42 -9.41 -2.83
N GLN A 60 0.29 -10.07 -3.09
CA GLN A 60 -0.66 -9.76 -4.18
C GLN A 60 -1.37 -8.40 -4.00
N ILE A 61 -0.65 -7.34 -3.67
CA ILE A 61 -1.23 -6.01 -3.42
C ILE A 61 -0.58 -5.04 -4.41
N ILE A 62 -1.11 -5.06 -5.63
CA ILE A 62 -1.01 -3.93 -6.55
C ILE A 62 -2.38 -3.74 -7.17
N TYR A 63 -3.11 -2.73 -6.69
CA TYR A 63 -4.00 -1.95 -7.53
C TYR A 63 -3.63 -0.49 -7.30
N ILE A 64 -2.81 0.05 -8.20
CA ILE A 64 -2.69 1.49 -8.39
C ILE A 64 -3.92 1.85 -9.22
N GLU A 65 -4.95 2.40 -8.59
CA GLU A 65 -5.98 3.19 -9.27
C GLU A 65 -5.55 4.66 -9.33
#